data_AF-A0A087SMZ3-F1
#
_entry.id   AF-A0A087SMZ3-F1
#
_cell.length_a   1.000
_cell.length_b   1.000
_cell.length_c   1.000
_cell.angle_alpha   90.00
_cell.angle_beta   90.00
_cell.angle_gamma   90.00
#
_symmetry.space_group_name_H-M   'P 1'
#
loop_
_entity.id
_entity.type
_entity.pdbx_description
1 polymer ?
#
loop_
_entity_poly.entity_id
_entity_poly.type
_entity_poly.pdbx_seq_one_letter_code
_entity_poly.pdbx_strand_id
1 'polypeptide(L)'
;MTYRLRISLLLAWAIAQACLSPASAAWQGLPAFGAVQLCVPYNVQVRPGTTYALSVEGDQSVASAITTGVTGNVLAVGSNGFTSSQPIQVVITLPRDKLVGVYQNGLQAAAYVAPGFNGGALSVVSGFGAGEIFVSGASYNSVNVENSGTGVVSLSGSFDAVNLQATGITNTYIGGVGSSVNVGLSGISNVYLAPTSSSVKITGRASGISSVQYSQGACSVQSDFPLRSTCVQSSGLSIQVPSEPQWTSGLTARGTFNCVGSSGSTSSSTASSPVPTPVPTPQASPSQTSASAAATAVSSPAPTQSPSPSPASPSPSPVSPSPSPKSPSGASWAPAPEPEAEAGSYNFATPTPGGFQSQSGSTGPQGNNANAVAQGTNSASASSTAGPGGVSTQTSNDGTSNQLSTAG
;
A
#
# COMPACT_ATOMS: atom_id res chain seq x y z
N MET A 1 31.06 28.91 77.38
CA MET A 1 30.13 29.76 76.61
C MET A 1 30.20 29.32 75.15
N THR A 2 29.39 28.32 74.79
CA THR A 2 28.19 28.44 73.92
C THR A 2 28.54 28.64 72.44
N TYR A 3 28.84 27.54 71.75
CA TYR A 3 28.61 27.38 70.31
C TYR A 3 28.49 25.89 70.00
N ARG A 4 27.47 25.53 69.20
CA ARG A 4 27.24 24.32 68.36
C ARG A 4 25.72 24.16 68.25
N LEU A 5 25.05 25.01 67.48
CA LEU A 5 24.95 25.00 66.01
C LEU A 5 24.26 23.72 65.50
N ARG A 6 23.05 23.94 64.99
CA ARG A 6 22.05 23.01 64.50
C ARG A 6 22.59 22.17 63.34
N ILE A 7 22.57 20.84 63.49
CA ILE A 7 22.68 19.89 62.38
C ILE A 7 21.26 19.36 62.14
N SER A 8 20.51 20.08 61.32
CA SER A 8 19.17 19.70 60.86
C SER A 8 18.92 20.37 59.52
N LEU A 9 19.52 19.83 58.46
CA LEU A 9 19.09 19.95 57.06
C LEU A 9 20.23 19.41 56.20
N LEU A 10 20.04 18.26 55.55
CA LEU A 10 20.67 17.84 54.29
C LEU A 10 20.16 16.42 53.95
N LEU A 11 18.84 16.24 54.01
CA LEU A 11 18.17 15.00 53.59
C LEU A 11 16.95 15.34 52.73
N ALA A 12 17.18 16.09 51.65
CA ALA A 12 16.20 16.32 50.60
C ALA A 12 16.97 16.72 49.34
N TRP A 13 16.56 16.18 48.19
CA TRP A 13 17.16 16.33 46.85
C TRP A 13 18.15 15.24 46.41
N ALA A 14 17.74 13.99 46.57
CA ALA A 14 18.08 12.94 45.62
C ALA A 14 16.76 12.32 45.10
N ILE A 15 15.86 13.16 44.58
CA ILE A 15 14.80 12.66 43.71
C ILE A 15 15.53 12.31 42.42
N ALA A 16 15.78 11.02 42.26
CA ALA A 16 16.30 10.43 41.05
C ALA A 16 15.48 10.98 39.87
N GLN A 17 16.11 11.85 39.09
CA GLN A 17 15.86 11.87 37.66
C GLN A 17 16.24 10.47 37.17
N ALA A 18 15.29 9.54 37.26
CA ALA A 18 15.18 8.46 36.30
C ALA A 18 14.88 9.16 34.97
N CYS A 19 15.93 9.76 34.41
CA CYS A 19 15.97 10.16 33.02
C CYS A 19 15.54 8.89 32.30
N LEU A 20 14.37 8.91 31.67
CA LEU A 20 13.91 7.88 30.75
C LEU A 20 14.93 7.89 29.61
N SER A 21 16.05 7.22 29.82
CA SER A 21 17.02 7.00 28.78
C SER A 21 16.29 6.20 27.69
N PRO A 22 16.43 6.56 26.42
CA PRO A 22 15.93 5.72 25.35
C PRO A 22 16.52 4.33 25.54
N ALA A 23 15.69 3.29 25.35
CA ALA A 23 16.21 1.94 25.29
C ALA A 23 17.25 1.92 24.15
N SER A 24 18.51 1.66 24.49
CA SER A 24 19.53 1.54 23.47
C SER A 24 19.27 0.27 22.65
N ALA A 25 19.56 0.35 21.35
CA ALA A 25 19.40 -0.74 20.37
C ALA A 25 20.28 -1.96 20.73
N ALA A 26 19.86 -2.74 21.72
CA ALA A 26 20.47 -4.01 22.05
C ALA A 26 19.89 -5.09 21.12
N TRP A 27 20.79 -5.82 20.44
CA TRP A 27 20.39 -6.94 19.60
C TRP A 27 20.03 -8.15 20.48
N GLN A 28 18.79 -8.59 20.37
CA GLN A 28 18.32 -9.87 20.89
C GLN A 28 18.55 -10.95 19.83
N GLY A 29 19.39 -11.94 20.13
CA GLY A 29 19.53 -13.13 19.28
C GLY A 29 18.24 -13.96 19.26
N LEU A 30 17.86 -14.46 18.09
CA LEU A 30 16.65 -15.26 17.89
C LEU A 30 17.01 -16.66 17.35
N PRO A 31 16.15 -17.68 17.58
CA PRO A 31 16.21 -18.92 16.82
C PRO A 31 16.11 -18.67 15.31
N ALA A 32 16.55 -19.62 14.49
CA ALA A 32 16.44 -19.50 13.04
C ALA A 32 14.97 -19.48 12.60
N PHE A 33 14.64 -18.59 11.65
CA PHE A 33 13.33 -18.47 11.02
C PHE A 33 13.51 -18.07 9.55
N GLY A 34 12.53 -18.38 8.72
CA GLY A 34 12.50 -17.95 7.33
C GLY A 34 11.33 -17.03 7.01
N ALA A 35 10.35 -16.92 7.90
CA ALA A 35 9.24 -16.00 7.73
C ALA A 35 9.04 -15.12 8.96
N VAL A 36 8.47 -13.94 8.72
CA VAL A 36 8.04 -13.03 9.78
C VAL A 36 6.54 -12.84 9.72
N GLN A 37 5.88 -12.94 10.88
CA GLN A 37 4.48 -12.63 11.05
C GLN A 37 4.36 -11.47 12.03
N LEU A 38 3.83 -10.36 11.55
CA LEU A 38 3.77 -9.09 12.25
C LEU A 38 2.33 -8.83 12.67
N CYS A 39 2.13 -8.67 13.96
CA CYS A 39 0.82 -8.40 14.56
C CYS A 39 0.99 -7.26 15.53
N VAL A 40 1.59 -6.17 15.06
CA VAL A 40 1.99 -5.03 15.88
C VAL A 40 1.43 -3.73 15.27
N PRO A 41 1.09 -2.73 16.08
CA PRO A 41 0.51 -1.48 15.61
C PRO A 41 1.56 -0.43 15.22
N TYR A 42 2.76 -0.86 14.81
CA TYR A 42 3.87 0.02 14.45
C TYR A 42 4.70 -0.60 13.32
N ASN A 43 5.49 0.24 12.67
CA ASN A 43 6.25 -0.14 11.50
C ASN A 43 7.48 -0.99 11.87
N VAL A 44 7.76 -2.01 11.07
CA VAL A 44 8.86 -2.96 11.29
C VAL A 44 9.70 -3.06 10.02
N GLN A 45 11.02 -3.02 10.18
CA GLN A 45 11.95 -3.28 9.08
C GLN A 45 12.53 -4.69 9.18
N VAL A 46 12.52 -5.42 8.08
CA VAL A 46 13.22 -6.69 7.88
C VAL A 46 14.36 -6.43 6.92
N ARG A 47 15.60 -6.73 7.31
CA ARG A 47 16.77 -6.49 6.45
C ARG A 47 17.73 -7.68 6.46
N PRO A 48 18.51 -7.88 5.38
CA PRO A 48 19.53 -8.91 5.38
C PRO A 48 20.56 -8.66 6.48
N GLY A 49 20.98 -9.72 7.16
CA GLY A 49 22.06 -9.72 8.13
C GLY A 49 22.75 -11.07 8.18
N THR A 50 23.82 -11.21 8.97
CA THR A 50 24.53 -12.49 9.12
C THR A 50 23.91 -13.38 10.20
N THR A 51 23.04 -12.82 11.04
CA THR A 51 22.42 -13.50 12.19
C THR A 51 20.92 -13.25 12.26
N TYR A 52 20.23 -14.18 12.90
CA TYR A 52 18.82 -14.04 13.29
C TYR A 52 18.75 -13.19 14.56
N ALA A 53 18.28 -11.96 14.43
CA ALA A 53 18.22 -11.04 15.56
C ALA A 53 17.10 -10.02 15.41
N LEU A 54 16.70 -9.43 16.54
CA LEU A 54 15.77 -8.32 16.60
C LEU A 54 16.37 -7.21 17.46
N SER A 55 16.22 -5.96 17.02
CA SER A 55 16.59 -4.76 17.76
C SER A 55 15.38 -3.86 17.91
N VAL A 56 15.28 -3.21 19.06
CA VAL A 56 14.22 -2.24 19.37
C VAL A 56 14.89 -0.96 19.86
N GLU A 57 14.53 0.15 19.23
CA GLU A 57 14.87 1.50 19.68
C GLU A 57 13.57 2.27 19.91
N GLY A 58 13.49 2.97 21.04
CA GLY A 58 12.31 3.72 21.45
C GLY A 58 12.21 3.86 22.97
N ASP A 59 11.02 4.17 23.47
CA ASP A 59 10.78 4.22 24.91
C ASP A 59 10.90 2.82 25.54
N GLN A 60 11.38 2.75 26.79
CA GLN A 60 11.53 1.47 27.51
C GLN A 60 10.20 0.70 27.65
N SER A 61 9.07 1.41 27.68
CA SER A 61 7.72 0.83 27.67
C SER A 61 7.45 0.00 26.41
N VAL A 62 7.98 0.43 25.26
CA VAL A 62 7.87 -0.28 23.99
C VAL A 62 8.70 -1.54 24.04
N ALA A 63 9.99 -1.42 24.38
CA ALA A 63 10.91 -2.56 24.45
C ALA A 63 10.40 -3.65 25.39
N SER A 64 9.76 -3.28 26.50
CA SER A 64 9.20 -4.22 27.48
C SER A 64 7.85 -4.82 27.05
N ALA A 65 7.13 -4.17 26.12
CA ALA A 65 5.83 -4.62 25.64
C ALA A 65 5.93 -5.59 24.45
N ILE A 66 7.04 -5.57 23.70
CA ILE A 66 7.24 -6.43 22.54
C ILE A 66 7.36 -7.89 22.96
N THR A 67 6.59 -8.75 22.29
CA THR A 67 6.62 -10.20 22.48
C THR A 67 7.06 -10.85 21.18
N THR A 68 8.01 -11.77 21.26
CA THR A 68 8.52 -12.52 20.10
C THR A 68 8.52 -14.01 20.38
N GLY A 69 8.31 -14.81 19.34
CA GLY A 69 8.40 -16.26 19.43
C GLY A 69 8.58 -16.89 18.06
N VAL A 70 9.50 -17.86 17.95
CA VAL A 70 9.68 -18.64 16.72
C VAL A 70 8.93 -19.95 16.86
N THR A 71 7.93 -20.18 16.00
CA THR A 71 7.19 -21.45 15.92
C THR A 71 7.39 -22.05 14.53
N GLY A 72 8.00 -23.23 14.48
CA GLY A 72 8.44 -23.81 13.21
C GLY A 72 9.46 -22.91 12.53
N ASN A 73 9.11 -22.36 11.37
CA ASN A 73 9.97 -21.47 10.58
C ASN A 73 9.51 -19.99 10.60
N VAL A 74 8.55 -19.64 11.47
CA VAL A 74 7.92 -18.32 11.50
C VAL A 74 8.26 -17.61 12.80
N LEU A 75 8.86 -16.42 12.70
CA LEU A 75 8.97 -15.47 13.80
C LEU A 75 7.66 -14.70 13.92
N ALA A 76 6.90 -14.95 14.98
CA ALA A 76 5.77 -14.14 15.36
C ALA A 76 6.23 -12.94 16.20
N VAL A 77 5.80 -11.74 15.82
CA VAL A 77 6.05 -10.49 16.54
C VAL A 77 4.71 -9.88 16.92
N GLY A 78 4.51 -9.73 18.22
CA GLY A 78 3.34 -9.09 18.82
C GLY A 78 3.75 -8.06 19.87
N SER A 79 2.77 -7.44 20.52
CA SER A 79 3.02 -6.50 21.61
C SER A 79 1.87 -6.46 22.61
N ASN A 80 2.16 -6.23 23.88
CA ASN A 80 1.18 -5.77 24.86
C ASN A 80 0.91 -4.26 24.72
N GLY A 81 0.00 -3.71 25.51
CA GLY A 81 -0.29 -2.28 25.51
C GLY A 81 0.90 -1.46 26.01
N PHE A 82 1.12 -0.32 25.37
CA PHE A 82 2.18 0.63 25.73
C PHE A 82 1.83 2.05 25.29
N THR A 83 2.55 3.02 25.82
CA THR A 83 2.57 4.39 25.31
C THR A 83 4.00 4.76 24.95
N SER A 84 4.18 5.37 23.79
CA SER A 84 5.46 5.90 23.34
C SER A 84 5.31 7.31 22.78
N SER A 85 6.23 8.17 23.17
CA SER A 85 6.42 9.52 22.63
C SER A 85 7.53 9.57 21.58
N GLN A 86 8.45 8.60 21.60
CA GLN A 86 9.58 8.50 20.68
C GLN A 86 9.22 7.69 19.42
N PRO A 87 9.99 7.83 18.32
CA PRO A 87 9.92 6.91 17.20
C PRO A 87 10.23 5.47 17.65
N ILE A 88 9.41 4.53 17.20
CA ILE A 88 9.56 3.09 17.46
C ILE A 88 10.29 2.49 16.27
N GLN A 89 11.55 2.09 16.46
CA GLN A 89 12.34 1.42 15.45
C GLN A 89 12.50 -0.04 15.81
N VAL A 90 11.83 -0.91 15.06
CA VAL A 90 11.98 -2.37 15.22
C VAL A 90 12.60 -2.94 13.97
N VAL A 91 13.79 -3.52 14.13
CA VAL A 91 14.59 -4.07 13.03
C VAL A 91 14.82 -5.56 13.26
N ILE A 92 14.47 -6.36 12.27
CA ILE A 92 14.65 -7.81 12.23
C ILE A 92 15.73 -8.13 11.19
N THR A 93 16.69 -8.98 11.56
CA THR A 93 17.72 -9.49 10.64
C THR A 93 17.66 -10.99 10.50
N LEU A 94 17.99 -11.46 9.30
CA LEU A 94 18.21 -12.87 8.95
C LEU A 94 19.11 -12.96 7.70
N PRO A 95 19.74 -14.12 7.43
CA PRO A 95 20.53 -14.30 6.22
C PRO A 95 19.72 -14.05 4.94
N ARG A 96 20.39 -13.46 3.95
CA ARG A 96 19.77 -12.94 2.72
C ARG A 96 19.00 -13.98 1.90
N ASP A 97 19.37 -15.26 2.04
CA ASP A 97 18.84 -16.41 1.32
C ASP A 97 17.76 -17.17 2.12
N LYS A 98 17.35 -16.65 3.28
CA LYS A 98 16.47 -17.34 4.23
C LYS A 98 15.07 -16.75 4.33
N LEU A 99 14.85 -15.52 3.86
CA LEU A 99 13.51 -14.94 3.86
C LEU A 99 12.64 -15.64 2.80
N VAL A 100 11.57 -16.28 3.26
CA VAL A 100 10.59 -16.99 2.42
C VAL A 100 9.16 -16.48 2.66
N GLY A 101 8.92 -15.67 3.69
CA GLY A 101 7.59 -15.19 4.03
C GLY A 101 7.55 -13.88 4.82
N VAL A 102 6.60 -13.02 4.47
CA VAL A 102 6.26 -11.79 5.20
C VAL A 102 4.75 -11.72 5.32
N TYR A 103 4.24 -11.78 6.55
CA TYR A 103 2.82 -11.77 6.87
C TYR A 103 2.54 -10.54 7.73
N GLN A 104 1.77 -9.59 7.22
CA GLN A 104 1.35 -8.41 7.96
C GLN A 104 -0.12 -8.53 8.36
N ASN A 105 -0.35 -8.66 9.67
CA ASN A 105 -1.67 -8.73 10.29
C ASN A 105 -1.92 -7.56 11.26
N GLY A 106 -0.94 -6.66 11.42
CA GLY A 106 -1.05 -5.46 12.23
C GLY A 106 -1.99 -4.43 11.58
N LEU A 107 -2.84 -3.81 12.40
CA LEU A 107 -3.66 -2.68 11.97
C LEU A 107 -2.79 -1.41 11.88
N GLN A 108 -2.94 -0.66 10.79
CA GLN A 108 -2.28 0.65 10.59
C GLN A 108 -0.75 0.59 10.71
N ALA A 109 -0.15 -0.52 10.30
CA ALA A 109 1.28 -0.75 10.39
C ALA A 109 1.84 -1.24 9.05
N ALA A 110 3.09 -0.86 8.77
CA ALA A 110 3.81 -1.21 7.57
C ALA A 110 4.99 -2.16 7.86
N ALA A 111 5.15 -3.16 7.01
CA ALA A 111 6.32 -4.02 6.95
C ALA A 111 7.25 -3.53 5.83
N TYR A 112 8.49 -3.16 6.17
CA TYR A 112 9.51 -2.74 5.21
C TYR A 112 10.56 -3.81 5.05
N VAL A 113 10.64 -4.44 3.89
CA VAL A 113 11.70 -5.39 3.54
C VAL A 113 12.78 -4.65 2.75
N ALA A 114 13.96 -4.55 3.34
CA ALA A 114 15.10 -3.85 2.76
C ALA A 114 15.69 -4.62 1.55
N PRO A 115 16.40 -3.92 0.64
CA PRO A 115 17.08 -4.53 -0.50
C PRO A 115 18.08 -5.64 -0.14
N GLY A 116 18.23 -6.59 -1.07
CA GLY A 116 19.30 -7.59 -1.05
C GLY A 116 18.88 -9.01 -0.71
N PHE A 117 17.64 -9.23 -0.29
CA PHE A 117 17.09 -10.58 -0.13
C PHE A 117 16.98 -11.31 -1.47
N ASN A 118 17.23 -12.61 -1.44
CA ASN A 118 17.06 -13.48 -2.59
C ASN A 118 16.62 -14.89 -2.20
N GLY A 119 16.04 -15.63 -3.14
CA GLY A 119 15.62 -17.01 -2.88
C GLY A 119 14.81 -17.63 -4.00
N GLY A 120 14.37 -18.87 -3.78
CA GLY A 120 13.50 -19.57 -4.74
C GLY A 120 12.06 -19.07 -4.71
N ALA A 121 11.50 -18.87 -3.51
CA ALA A 121 10.12 -18.46 -3.34
C ALA A 121 9.95 -17.45 -2.19
N LEU A 122 9.07 -16.48 -2.37
CA LEU A 122 8.65 -15.52 -1.35
C LEU A 122 7.11 -15.49 -1.25
N SER A 123 6.58 -15.61 -0.04
CA SER A 123 5.16 -15.35 0.25
C SER A 123 5.00 -13.98 0.90
N VAL A 124 4.16 -13.12 0.34
CA VAL A 124 3.81 -11.81 0.88
C VAL A 124 2.32 -11.78 1.13
N VAL A 125 1.92 -11.67 2.39
CA VAL A 125 0.51 -11.70 2.78
C VAL A 125 0.19 -10.45 3.60
N SER A 126 -0.59 -9.53 3.03
CA SER A 126 -1.24 -8.46 3.78
C SER A 126 -2.64 -8.94 4.14
N GLY A 127 -2.78 -9.36 5.41
CA GLY A 127 -4.00 -9.94 5.96
C GLY A 127 -5.08 -8.89 6.28
N PHE A 128 -6.11 -9.33 6.98
CA PHE A 128 -7.24 -8.50 7.41
C PHE A 128 -6.77 -7.20 8.09
N GLY A 129 -7.12 -6.06 7.51
CA GLY A 129 -6.81 -4.75 8.06
C GLY A 129 -6.31 -3.75 7.01
N ALA A 130 -5.77 -2.63 7.49
CA ALA A 130 -5.12 -1.59 6.69
C ALA A 130 -3.59 -1.72 6.75
N GLY A 131 -3.07 -2.95 6.73
CA GLY A 131 -1.65 -3.23 6.79
C GLY A 131 -0.97 -2.95 5.44
N GLU A 132 0.27 -2.47 5.50
CA GLU A 132 1.07 -2.21 4.30
C GLU A 132 2.30 -3.12 4.26
N ILE A 133 2.71 -3.54 3.07
CA ILE A 133 3.97 -4.27 2.87
C ILE A 133 4.73 -3.62 1.72
N PHE A 134 5.97 -3.22 2.00
CA PHE A 134 6.92 -2.65 1.05
C PHE A 134 8.12 -3.58 0.93
N VAL A 135 8.34 -4.18 -0.24
CA VAL A 135 9.53 -4.99 -0.53
C VAL A 135 10.36 -4.29 -1.59
N SER A 136 11.56 -3.87 -1.20
CA SER A 136 12.46 -3.13 -2.10
C SER A 136 13.64 -4.01 -2.52
N GLY A 137 14.02 -3.98 -3.79
CA GLY A 137 15.26 -4.58 -4.30
C GLY A 137 15.47 -6.06 -3.99
N ALA A 138 14.41 -6.87 -4.07
CA ALA A 138 14.46 -8.32 -3.82
C ALA A 138 14.65 -9.14 -5.11
N SER A 139 15.15 -10.37 -5.03
CA SER A 139 15.29 -11.27 -6.20
C SER A 139 14.76 -12.68 -5.94
N TYR A 140 13.66 -13.07 -6.57
CA TYR A 140 13.02 -14.37 -6.35
C TYR A 140 12.51 -15.00 -7.64
N ASN A 141 12.59 -16.33 -7.75
CA ASN A 141 12.03 -17.02 -8.90
C ASN A 141 10.49 -16.96 -8.88
N SER A 142 9.89 -17.14 -7.70
CA SER A 142 8.43 -17.10 -7.54
C SER A 142 8.01 -16.22 -6.36
N VAL A 143 7.04 -15.34 -6.57
CA VAL A 143 6.42 -14.56 -5.49
C VAL A 143 4.92 -14.84 -5.44
N ASN A 144 4.43 -15.28 -4.28
CA ASN A 144 3.00 -15.35 -3.99
C ASN A 144 2.59 -14.11 -3.19
N VAL A 145 1.60 -13.38 -3.68
CA VAL A 145 1.08 -12.17 -3.04
C VAL A 145 -0.39 -12.40 -2.71
N GLU A 146 -0.74 -12.24 -1.44
CA GLU A 146 -2.13 -12.21 -0.98
C GLU A 146 -2.37 -10.85 -0.33
N ASN A 147 -3.18 -10.01 -0.98
CA ASN A 147 -3.55 -8.71 -0.48
C ASN A 147 -5.05 -8.71 -0.18
N SER A 148 -5.42 -8.53 1.09
CA SER A 148 -6.80 -8.59 1.55
C SER A 148 -7.18 -7.36 2.37
N GLY A 149 -8.47 -7.14 2.59
CA GLY A 149 -8.95 -6.02 3.40
C GLY A 149 -8.80 -4.68 2.68
N THR A 150 -8.05 -3.75 3.27
CA THR A 150 -7.76 -2.42 2.68
C THR A 150 -6.26 -2.18 2.51
N GLY A 151 -5.48 -3.26 2.41
CA GLY A 151 -4.02 -3.21 2.42
C GLY A 151 -3.38 -2.69 1.13
N VAL A 152 -2.15 -2.20 1.29
CA VAL A 152 -1.27 -1.84 0.17
C VAL A 152 -0.08 -2.78 0.14
N VAL A 153 0.19 -3.37 -1.01
CA VAL A 153 1.41 -4.15 -1.23
C VAL A 153 2.20 -3.53 -2.37
N SER A 154 3.47 -3.24 -2.13
CA SER A 154 4.37 -2.64 -3.13
C SER A 154 5.68 -3.41 -3.19
N LEU A 155 5.98 -4.00 -4.34
CA LEU A 155 7.13 -4.86 -4.57
C LEU A 155 7.98 -4.27 -5.70
N SER A 156 9.30 -4.18 -5.48
CA SER A 156 10.28 -3.90 -6.52
C SER A 156 11.45 -4.86 -6.40
N GLY A 157 11.97 -5.29 -7.53
CA GLY A 157 13.00 -6.33 -7.55
C GLY A 157 13.18 -6.98 -8.92
N SER A 158 13.59 -8.23 -8.89
CA SER A 158 13.62 -9.14 -10.03
C SER A 158 12.83 -10.38 -9.67
N PHE A 159 11.72 -10.60 -10.37
CA PHE A 159 10.81 -11.72 -10.09
C PHE A 159 10.53 -12.50 -11.36
N ASP A 160 10.76 -13.82 -11.42
CA ASP A 160 10.43 -14.55 -12.67
C ASP A 160 8.91 -14.69 -12.80
N ALA A 161 8.26 -15.23 -11.77
CA ALA A 161 6.82 -15.44 -11.72
C ALA A 161 6.19 -14.78 -10.48
N VAL A 162 5.01 -14.18 -10.68
CA VAL A 162 4.19 -13.62 -9.61
C VAL A 162 2.79 -14.22 -9.67
N ASN A 163 2.33 -14.76 -8.55
CA ASN A 163 0.94 -15.13 -8.33
C ASN A 163 0.32 -14.14 -7.35
N LEU A 164 -0.71 -13.41 -7.77
CA LEU A 164 -1.37 -12.37 -6.98
C LEU A 164 -2.83 -12.75 -6.74
N GLN A 165 -3.22 -12.81 -5.48
CA GLN A 165 -4.61 -12.82 -5.04
C GLN A 165 -4.91 -11.51 -4.34
N ALA A 166 -5.88 -10.76 -4.86
CA ALA A 166 -6.31 -9.50 -4.27
C ALA A 166 -7.82 -9.55 -3.98
N THR A 167 -8.19 -9.34 -2.72
CA THR A 167 -9.58 -9.39 -2.24
C THR A 167 -9.90 -8.18 -1.36
N GLY A 168 -11.13 -7.65 -1.41
CA GLY A 168 -11.50 -6.44 -0.65
C GLY A 168 -11.24 -5.16 -1.45
N ILE A 169 -10.69 -4.11 -0.81
CA ILE A 169 -10.42 -2.80 -1.41
C ILE A 169 -8.92 -2.53 -1.40
N THR A 170 -8.19 -3.03 -2.39
CA THR A 170 -6.73 -3.11 -2.31
C THR A 170 -6.03 -2.38 -3.45
N ASN A 171 -4.83 -1.87 -3.17
CA ASN A 171 -3.89 -1.44 -4.19
C ASN A 171 -2.63 -2.30 -4.14
N THR A 172 -2.21 -2.81 -5.30
CA THR A 172 -1.01 -3.63 -5.41
C THR A 172 -0.10 -3.11 -6.51
N TYR A 173 1.18 -2.91 -6.20
CA TYR A 173 2.19 -2.35 -7.09
C TYR A 173 3.34 -3.35 -7.21
N ILE A 174 3.67 -3.80 -8.42
CA ILE A 174 4.71 -4.82 -8.63
C ILE A 174 5.58 -4.43 -9.82
N GLY A 175 6.83 -4.09 -9.55
CA GLY A 175 7.84 -3.81 -10.57
C GLY A 175 8.88 -4.92 -10.68
N GLY A 176 9.35 -5.18 -11.90
CA GLY A 176 10.47 -6.10 -12.14
C GLY A 176 10.10 -7.56 -12.41
N VAL A 177 8.88 -7.81 -12.91
CA VAL A 177 8.47 -9.18 -13.30
C VAL A 177 9.06 -9.55 -14.66
N GLY A 178 9.73 -10.69 -14.75
CA GLY A 178 10.50 -11.16 -15.91
C GLY A 178 9.80 -12.15 -16.83
N SER A 179 8.89 -12.98 -16.31
CA SER A 179 8.26 -14.06 -17.10
C SER A 179 6.74 -14.04 -17.09
N SER A 180 6.10 -14.11 -15.92
CA SER A 180 4.64 -14.21 -15.86
C SER A 180 4.01 -13.62 -14.61
N VAL A 181 2.79 -13.12 -14.76
CA VAL A 181 1.91 -12.71 -13.67
C VAL A 181 0.59 -13.46 -13.83
N ASN A 182 0.18 -14.15 -12.78
CA ASN A 182 -1.18 -14.67 -12.62
C ASN A 182 -1.91 -13.83 -11.58
N VAL A 183 -3.09 -13.31 -11.91
CA VAL A 183 -3.91 -12.50 -11.01
C VAL A 183 -5.26 -13.17 -10.75
N GLY A 184 -5.66 -13.26 -9.48
CA GLY A 184 -7.03 -13.52 -9.08
C GLY A 184 -7.54 -12.33 -8.28
N LEU A 185 -8.51 -11.62 -8.85
CA LEU A 185 -9.00 -10.36 -8.32
C LEU A 185 -10.47 -10.52 -7.93
N SER A 186 -10.81 -10.12 -6.71
CA SER A 186 -12.18 -10.03 -6.23
C SER A 186 -12.36 -8.74 -5.40
N GLY A 187 -13.59 -8.26 -5.28
CA GLY A 187 -13.86 -6.96 -4.64
C GLY A 187 -13.53 -5.77 -5.56
N ILE A 188 -12.88 -4.75 -5.01
CA ILE A 188 -12.47 -3.52 -5.69
C ILE A 188 -10.94 -3.42 -5.63
N SER A 189 -10.24 -3.79 -6.69
CA SER A 189 -8.78 -3.91 -6.64
C SER A 189 -8.11 -3.21 -7.81
N ASN A 190 -7.10 -2.39 -7.53
CA ASN A 190 -6.21 -1.84 -8.55
C ASN A 190 -4.84 -2.51 -8.47
N VAL A 191 -4.39 -3.04 -9.60
CA VAL A 191 -3.08 -3.68 -9.74
C VAL A 191 -2.27 -2.87 -10.75
N TYR A 192 -1.05 -2.52 -10.37
CA TYR A 192 -0.09 -1.78 -11.18
C TYR A 192 1.13 -2.64 -11.39
N LEU A 193 1.40 -3.01 -12.64
CA LEU A 193 2.48 -3.92 -13.03
C LEU A 193 3.50 -3.18 -13.90
N ALA A 194 4.77 -3.23 -13.52
CA ALA A 194 5.87 -2.81 -14.39
C ALA A 194 6.77 -4.01 -14.75
N PRO A 195 6.36 -4.86 -15.71
CA PRO A 195 7.18 -5.97 -16.19
C PRO A 195 8.46 -5.49 -16.88
N THR A 196 9.50 -6.35 -16.92
CA THR A 196 10.81 -6.01 -17.49
C THR A 196 10.88 -6.16 -19.01
N SER A 197 9.93 -6.88 -19.63
CA SER A 197 9.85 -7.00 -21.09
C SER A 197 8.43 -7.12 -21.63
N SER A 198 8.25 -6.93 -22.94
CA SER A 198 7.00 -7.15 -23.65
C SER A 198 6.59 -8.63 -23.77
N SER A 199 7.49 -9.57 -23.43
CA SER A 199 7.23 -11.01 -23.48
C SER A 199 6.48 -11.54 -22.26
N VAL A 200 6.35 -10.73 -21.21
CA VAL A 200 5.68 -11.11 -19.96
C VAL A 200 4.20 -11.34 -20.19
N LYS A 201 3.71 -12.49 -19.72
CA LYS A 201 2.29 -12.86 -19.81
C LYS A 201 1.58 -12.49 -18.52
N ILE A 202 0.55 -11.64 -18.62
CA ILE A 202 -0.32 -11.26 -17.52
C ILE A 202 -1.66 -11.95 -17.75
N THR A 203 -2.03 -12.90 -16.89
CA THR A 203 -3.20 -13.77 -17.06
C THR A 203 -3.99 -13.86 -15.77
N GLY A 204 -5.22 -14.36 -15.84
CA GLY A 204 -6.00 -14.71 -14.66
C GLY A 204 -7.45 -14.26 -14.76
N ARG A 205 -8.07 -13.99 -13.61
CA ARG A 205 -9.51 -13.70 -13.51
C ARG A 205 -9.80 -12.55 -12.55
N ALA A 206 -10.74 -11.70 -12.93
CA ALA A 206 -11.32 -10.63 -12.13
C ALA A 206 -12.82 -10.89 -11.98
N SER A 207 -13.23 -11.20 -10.74
CA SER A 207 -14.61 -11.45 -10.32
C SER A 207 -15.23 -10.26 -9.61
N GLY A 208 -14.54 -9.12 -9.57
CA GLY A 208 -14.95 -7.87 -8.94
C GLY A 208 -14.75 -6.65 -9.86
N ILE A 209 -14.90 -5.45 -9.30
CA ILE A 209 -14.61 -4.19 -9.99
C ILE A 209 -13.11 -3.95 -9.90
N SER A 210 -12.37 -4.58 -10.82
CA SER A 210 -10.91 -4.61 -10.76
C SER A 210 -10.27 -4.04 -12.03
N SER A 211 -9.08 -3.45 -11.86
CA SER A 211 -8.27 -2.93 -12.97
C SER A 211 -6.82 -3.41 -12.83
N VAL A 212 -6.24 -3.79 -13.96
CA VAL A 212 -4.83 -4.15 -14.11
C VAL A 212 -4.20 -3.15 -15.08
N GLN A 213 -3.43 -2.22 -14.52
CA GLN A 213 -2.61 -1.28 -15.25
C GLN A 213 -1.21 -1.85 -15.44
N TYR A 214 -0.68 -1.83 -16.66
CA TYR A 214 0.63 -2.40 -16.94
C TYR A 214 1.43 -1.56 -17.93
N SER A 215 2.76 -1.51 -17.77
CA SER A 215 3.62 -0.75 -18.67
C SER A 215 3.85 -1.44 -20.02
N GLN A 216 4.01 -2.77 -19.99
CA GLN A 216 4.31 -3.62 -21.15
C GLN A 216 3.99 -5.09 -20.86
N GLY A 217 3.96 -5.93 -21.89
CA GLY A 217 3.58 -7.33 -21.80
C GLY A 217 2.27 -7.63 -22.54
N ALA A 218 1.83 -8.88 -22.47
CA ALA A 218 0.55 -9.32 -23.01
C ALA A 218 -0.44 -9.59 -21.88
N CYS A 219 -1.52 -8.80 -21.79
CA CYS A 219 -2.54 -8.93 -20.75
C CYS A 219 -3.82 -9.60 -21.27
N SER A 220 -4.19 -10.71 -20.62
CA SER A 220 -5.38 -11.50 -20.90
C SER A 220 -6.03 -11.92 -19.57
N VAL A 221 -6.57 -10.94 -18.86
CA VAL A 221 -7.32 -11.15 -17.61
C VAL A 221 -8.81 -11.22 -17.93
N GLN A 222 -9.45 -12.33 -17.57
CA GLN A 222 -10.88 -12.54 -17.78
C GLN A 222 -11.68 -11.74 -16.76
N SER A 223 -12.66 -10.96 -17.20
CA SER A 223 -13.55 -10.21 -16.31
C SER A 223 -14.94 -10.83 -16.30
N ASP A 224 -15.50 -11.03 -15.12
CA ASP A 224 -16.92 -11.35 -14.95
C ASP A 224 -17.81 -10.09 -15.14
N PHE A 225 -17.20 -8.89 -15.17
CA PHE A 225 -17.88 -7.61 -15.42
C PHE A 225 -17.55 -7.09 -16.84
N PRO A 226 -18.49 -7.17 -17.81
CA PRO A 226 -18.23 -6.85 -19.21
C PRO A 226 -18.18 -5.35 -19.54
N LEU A 227 -18.26 -4.47 -18.53
CA LEU A 227 -18.45 -3.03 -18.75
C LEU A 227 -17.17 -2.30 -19.17
N ARG A 228 -15.97 -2.83 -18.88
CA ARG A 228 -14.66 -2.26 -19.27
C ARG A 228 -13.60 -3.35 -19.43
N SER A 229 -12.56 -3.09 -20.22
CA SER A 229 -11.36 -3.92 -20.25
C SER A 229 -10.67 -3.86 -18.88
N THR A 230 -10.46 -5.01 -18.23
CA THR A 230 -9.65 -5.13 -17.01
C THR A 230 -8.18 -4.78 -17.26
N CYS A 231 -7.70 -5.02 -18.49
CA CYS A 231 -6.34 -4.72 -18.90
C CYS A 231 -6.24 -3.30 -19.48
N VAL A 232 -5.44 -2.44 -18.87
CA VAL A 232 -5.16 -1.07 -19.33
C VAL A 232 -3.65 -0.88 -19.44
N GLN A 233 -3.14 -0.75 -20.67
CA GLN A 233 -1.72 -0.46 -20.85
C GLN A 233 -1.45 1.04 -20.65
N SER A 234 -0.42 1.39 -19.89
CA SER A 234 -0.03 2.77 -19.60
C SER A 234 1.48 2.97 -19.76
N SER A 235 1.89 3.79 -20.74
CA SER A 235 3.29 4.17 -20.92
C SER A 235 3.71 5.16 -19.81
N GLY A 236 4.75 4.82 -19.05
CA GLY A 236 5.26 5.68 -17.96
C GLY A 236 4.90 5.23 -16.55
N LEU A 237 4.32 4.03 -16.39
CA LEU A 237 4.16 3.44 -15.07
C LEU A 237 5.54 3.10 -14.46
N SER A 238 5.90 3.82 -13.40
CA SER A 238 7.10 3.59 -12.60
C SER A 238 6.68 3.22 -11.18
N ILE A 239 7.12 2.05 -10.71
CA ILE A 239 6.82 1.57 -9.36
C ILE A 239 7.98 1.98 -8.45
N GLN A 240 7.72 2.92 -7.55
CA GLN A 240 8.66 3.31 -6.50
C GLN A 240 8.26 2.69 -5.18
N VAL A 241 9.18 1.93 -4.59
CA VAL A 241 9.00 1.32 -3.27
C VAL A 241 9.93 2.05 -2.30
N PRO A 242 9.42 2.60 -1.18
CA PRO A 242 10.25 3.18 -0.14
C PRO A 242 11.28 2.16 0.34
N SER A 243 12.57 2.51 0.31
CA SER A 243 13.65 1.67 0.86
C SER A 243 13.84 1.90 2.36
N GLU A 244 13.50 3.09 2.85
CA GLU A 244 13.65 3.48 4.24
C GLU A 244 12.30 3.49 4.97
N PRO A 245 12.21 2.85 6.16
CA PRO A 245 10.99 2.82 6.94
C PRO A 245 10.65 4.20 7.47
N GLN A 246 9.37 4.55 7.45
CA GLN A 246 8.86 5.68 8.21
C GLN A 246 8.52 5.17 9.61
N TRP A 247 9.28 5.52 10.63
CA TRP A 247 9.05 4.97 11.97
C TRP A 247 7.80 5.58 12.62
N THR A 248 6.98 4.71 13.20
CA THR A 248 5.77 5.13 13.94
C THR A 248 6.20 5.89 15.20
N SER A 249 5.58 7.03 15.48
CA SER A 249 5.86 7.86 16.66
C SER A 249 4.57 8.30 17.35
N GLY A 250 4.67 8.72 18.61
CA GLY A 250 3.53 9.26 19.36
C GLY A 250 2.35 8.27 19.52
N LEU A 251 2.65 6.99 19.68
CA LEU A 251 1.69 5.89 19.65
C LEU A 251 1.24 5.49 21.07
N THR A 252 -0.07 5.42 21.27
CA THR A 252 -0.67 4.69 22.41
C THR A 252 -1.36 3.44 21.89
N ALA A 253 -0.83 2.28 22.27
CA ALA A 253 -1.38 0.96 21.97
C ALA A 253 -2.08 0.41 23.22
N ARG A 254 -3.34 0.00 23.09
CA ARG A 254 -4.13 -0.62 24.16
C ARG A 254 -4.52 -2.04 23.77
N GLY A 255 -4.49 -2.96 24.72
CA GLY A 255 -4.77 -4.38 24.51
C GLY A 255 -3.51 -5.20 24.18
N THR A 256 -3.72 -6.45 23.77
CA THR A 256 -2.64 -7.35 23.35
C THR A 256 -2.78 -7.63 21.87
N PHE A 257 -1.71 -7.40 21.14
CA PHE A 257 -1.61 -7.66 19.71
C PHE A 257 -0.80 -8.94 19.53
N ASN A 258 -1.48 -10.04 19.18
CA ASN A 258 -0.89 -11.36 19.06
C ASN A 258 -1.18 -11.98 17.69
N CYS A 259 -0.26 -12.82 17.22
CA CYS A 259 -0.38 -13.49 15.92
C CYS A 259 -1.17 -14.80 15.93
N VAL A 260 -1.49 -15.30 17.12
CA VAL A 260 -2.39 -16.44 17.28
C VAL A 260 -3.82 -15.93 17.24
N GLY A 261 -4.66 -16.56 16.39
CA GLY A 261 -6.05 -16.19 16.12
C GLY A 261 -7.02 -16.33 17.30
N SER A 262 -6.68 -15.75 18.44
CA SER A 262 -7.61 -15.60 19.55
C SER A 262 -8.68 -14.59 19.18
N SER A 263 -9.81 -15.11 18.71
CA SER A 263 -11.13 -14.52 18.84
C SER A 263 -11.27 -13.89 20.24
N GLY A 264 -11.24 -12.56 20.33
CA GLY A 264 -11.54 -11.83 21.57
C GLY A 264 -10.60 -10.69 21.98
N SER A 265 -9.48 -10.43 21.29
CA SER A 265 -8.60 -9.31 21.64
C SER A 265 -9.14 -7.98 21.10
N THR A 266 -9.72 -7.13 21.97
CA THR A 266 -10.02 -5.73 21.63
C THR A 266 -8.74 -4.91 21.72
N SER A 267 -8.06 -4.72 20.60
CA SER A 267 -6.84 -3.94 20.53
C SER A 267 -7.08 -2.68 19.71
N SER A 268 -6.59 -1.54 20.21
CA SER A 268 -6.74 -0.24 19.56
C SER A 268 -5.43 0.53 19.64
N SER A 269 -5.08 1.21 18.56
CA SER A 269 -3.94 2.10 18.48
C SER A 269 -4.41 3.52 18.16
N THR A 270 -3.78 4.51 18.77
CA THR A 270 -3.93 5.91 18.39
C THR A 270 -2.55 6.52 18.28
N ALA A 271 -2.19 6.96 17.07
CA ALA A 271 -0.96 7.68 16.82
C ALA A 271 -1.24 9.18 16.77
N SER A 272 -0.39 9.97 17.40
CA SER A 272 -0.33 11.42 17.18
C SER A 272 0.24 11.63 15.78
N SER A 273 -0.60 11.86 14.78
CA SER A 273 -0.12 11.98 13.40
C SER A 273 0.79 13.20 13.26
N PRO A 274 2.07 13.07 12.83
CA PRO A 274 2.64 14.09 11.99
C PRO A 274 1.83 14.10 10.68
N VAL A 275 1.48 15.29 10.19
CA VAL A 275 0.77 15.46 8.90
C VAL A 275 1.45 14.58 7.85
N PRO A 276 0.78 13.58 7.25
CA PRO A 276 1.41 12.72 6.26
C PRO A 276 1.89 13.59 5.11
N THR A 277 3.18 13.50 4.80
CA THR A 277 3.68 14.04 3.53
C THR A 277 3.02 13.19 2.44
N PRO A 278 2.32 13.80 1.46
CA PRO A 278 1.59 13.04 0.47
C PRO A 278 2.54 12.06 -0.24
N VAL A 279 2.19 10.77 -0.21
CA VAL A 279 2.85 9.77 -1.04
C VAL A 279 2.66 10.24 -2.49
N PRO A 280 3.74 10.45 -3.28
CA PRO A 280 3.59 10.86 -4.65
C PRO A 280 2.85 9.76 -5.41
N THR A 281 1.59 10.04 -5.76
CA THR A 281 0.84 9.25 -6.72
C THR A 281 1.66 9.21 -8.02
N PRO A 282 1.76 8.06 -8.72
CA PRO A 282 2.43 8.00 -10.01
C PRO A 282 1.88 9.08 -10.93
N GLN A 283 2.69 10.12 -11.19
CA GLN A 283 2.30 11.21 -12.05
C GLN A 283 2.39 10.70 -13.49
N ALA A 284 1.24 10.60 -14.16
CA ALA A 284 1.22 10.33 -15.59
C ALA A 284 2.05 11.41 -16.30
N SER A 285 3.16 11.02 -16.92
CA SER A 285 3.99 11.93 -17.69
C SER A 285 3.18 12.41 -18.90
N PRO A 286 3.02 13.72 -19.15
CA PRO A 286 2.27 14.19 -20.30
C PRO A 286 2.94 13.71 -21.58
N SER A 287 2.14 13.14 -22.48
CA SER A 287 2.57 12.72 -23.81
C SER A 287 3.12 13.92 -24.58
N GLN A 288 4.40 13.90 -24.91
CA GLN A 288 5.01 14.92 -25.77
C GLN A 288 4.53 14.69 -27.20
N THR A 289 3.64 15.56 -27.67
CA THR A 289 3.35 15.74 -29.09
C THR A 289 4.62 16.26 -29.77
N SER A 290 5.25 15.43 -30.59
CA SER A 290 6.41 15.82 -31.40
C SER A 290 5.97 16.85 -32.44
N ALA A 291 6.34 18.11 -32.24
CA ALA A 291 6.23 19.14 -33.26
C ALA A 291 7.42 19.03 -34.23
N SER A 292 7.08 18.82 -35.50
CA SER A 292 7.98 18.85 -36.65
C SER A 292 8.47 20.28 -36.91
N ALA A 293 9.77 20.47 -37.10
CA ALA A 293 10.34 21.70 -37.64
C ALA A 293 11.45 21.40 -38.66
N ALA A 294 11.15 21.75 -39.92
CA ALA A 294 12.05 22.04 -41.04
C ALA A 294 13.01 23.21 -40.70
N ALA A 295 14.10 23.56 -41.40
CA ALA A 295 14.92 23.04 -42.49
C ALA A 295 16.13 24.00 -42.62
N THR A 296 17.29 23.55 -43.12
CA THR A 296 18.23 24.43 -43.86
C THR A 296 19.00 23.64 -44.93
N ALA A 297 19.04 24.18 -46.16
CA ALA A 297 19.75 23.73 -47.35
C ALA A 297 21.29 23.89 -47.21
N VAL A 298 22.23 23.45 -48.08
CA VAL A 298 22.42 23.47 -49.56
C VAL A 298 23.60 22.47 -49.82
N SER A 299 23.72 21.65 -50.87
CA SER A 299 24.34 21.95 -52.18
C SER A 299 24.38 20.70 -53.08
N SER A 300 24.14 20.88 -54.39
CA SER A 300 24.27 19.90 -55.49
C SER A 300 25.67 19.96 -56.14
N PRO A 301 26.14 18.97 -56.94
CA PRO A 301 25.79 18.95 -58.38
C PRO A 301 25.63 17.57 -59.08
N ALA A 302 24.59 17.49 -59.94
CA ALA A 302 24.48 17.07 -61.38
C ALA A 302 25.32 15.91 -62.01
N PRO A 303 24.99 15.43 -63.26
CA PRO A 303 23.79 14.69 -63.70
C PRO A 303 24.12 13.48 -64.64
N THR A 304 23.16 12.58 -64.91
CA THR A 304 23.17 11.79 -66.17
C THR A 304 21.74 11.44 -66.61
N GLN A 305 21.50 11.48 -67.92
CA GLN A 305 20.21 11.61 -68.61
C GLN A 305 19.60 10.28 -69.10
N SER A 306 18.32 10.39 -69.51
CA SER A 306 17.65 9.72 -70.67
C SER A 306 16.62 8.59 -70.34
N PRO A 307 15.65 8.26 -71.22
CA PRO A 307 14.43 9.06 -71.52
C PRO A 307 13.08 8.27 -71.44
N SER A 308 11.98 9.06 -71.56
CA SER A 308 10.52 8.79 -71.73
C SER A 308 10.15 7.80 -72.88
N PRO A 309 8.86 7.35 -73.15
CA PRO A 309 7.56 7.94 -72.73
C PRO A 309 6.33 7.01 -72.41
N SER A 310 5.33 7.64 -71.74
CA SER A 310 3.82 7.65 -71.82
C SER A 310 3.00 6.58 -72.61
N PRO A 311 1.66 6.39 -72.42
CA PRO A 311 0.65 7.42 -72.03
C PRO A 311 -0.59 7.03 -71.14
N ALA A 312 -1.14 8.09 -70.51
CA ALA A 312 -2.55 8.57 -70.41
C ALA A 312 -3.73 7.80 -69.74
N SER A 313 -4.40 8.57 -68.85
CA SER A 313 -5.88 8.75 -68.63
C SER A 313 -6.44 8.31 -67.27
N PRO A 314 -7.58 8.86 -66.79
CA PRO A 314 -7.91 10.28 -66.64
C PRO A 314 -8.35 10.65 -65.19
N SER A 315 -8.32 11.96 -64.94
CA SER A 315 -8.71 12.67 -63.72
C SER A 315 -10.23 12.74 -63.49
N PRO A 316 -10.73 12.64 -62.24
CA PRO A 316 -11.99 13.24 -61.84
C PRO A 316 -11.79 14.51 -60.98
N SER A 317 -12.66 15.47 -61.28
CA SER A 317 -12.76 16.84 -60.78
C SER A 317 -12.82 17.03 -59.25
N PRO A 318 -12.43 18.20 -58.74
CA PRO A 318 -12.51 18.55 -57.32
C PRO A 318 -13.94 18.93 -56.90
N VAL A 319 -14.39 18.39 -55.77
CA VAL A 319 -15.64 18.77 -55.09
C VAL A 319 -15.38 19.97 -54.18
N SER A 320 -16.32 20.93 -54.21
CA SER A 320 -16.33 22.21 -53.50
C SER A 320 -16.01 22.16 -52.00
N PRO A 321 -15.41 23.24 -51.44
CA PRO A 321 -15.20 23.38 -50.01
C PRO A 321 -16.50 23.63 -49.24
N SER A 322 -16.65 22.90 -48.14
CA SER A 322 -17.67 23.06 -47.10
C SER A 322 -17.56 24.43 -46.42
N PRO A 323 -18.67 25.12 -46.08
CA PRO A 323 -18.63 26.41 -45.40
C PRO A 323 -18.15 26.28 -43.95
N SER A 324 -17.25 27.17 -43.56
CA SER A 324 -16.77 27.35 -42.18
C SER A 324 -17.92 27.72 -41.23
N PRO A 325 -18.00 27.14 -40.02
CA PRO A 325 -18.95 27.58 -39.01
C PRO A 325 -18.54 28.95 -38.44
N LYS A 326 -19.54 29.84 -38.35
CA LYS A 326 -19.49 31.14 -37.66
C LYS A 326 -19.18 30.93 -36.17
N SER A 327 -18.14 31.60 -35.68
CA SER A 327 -17.93 31.80 -34.23
C SER A 327 -19.06 32.66 -33.64
N PRO A 328 -19.76 32.21 -32.59
CA PRO A 328 -20.57 33.10 -31.77
C PRO A 328 -19.66 33.89 -30.84
N SER A 329 -19.62 35.20 -31.05
CA SER A 329 -19.12 36.19 -30.11
C SER A 329 -20.13 36.39 -28.98
N GLY A 330 -19.67 36.33 -27.72
CA GLY A 330 -20.35 36.91 -26.57
C GLY A 330 -21.17 35.96 -25.72
N ALA A 331 -20.50 35.18 -24.85
CA ALA A 331 -21.10 34.66 -23.63
C ALA A 331 -20.14 34.92 -22.48
N SER A 332 -20.52 35.81 -21.57
CA SER A 332 -19.82 36.01 -20.29
C SER A 332 -20.01 34.76 -19.44
N TRP A 333 -18.92 34.08 -19.13
CA TRP A 333 -18.91 32.96 -18.18
C TRP A 333 -19.11 33.51 -16.77
N ALA A 334 -20.33 33.41 -16.25
CA ALA A 334 -20.51 33.38 -14.80
C ALA A 334 -20.00 32.00 -14.30
N PRO A 335 -19.20 31.94 -13.23
CA PRO A 335 -18.79 30.66 -12.66
C PRO A 335 -20.03 29.86 -12.28
N ALA A 336 -20.13 28.63 -12.77
CA ALA A 336 -21.16 27.70 -12.37
C ALA A 336 -21.06 27.50 -10.84
N PRO A 337 -22.19 27.47 -10.11
CA PRO A 337 -22.18 27.17 -8.69
C PRO A 337 -21.48 25.82 -8.48
N GLU A 338 -20.52 25.80 -7.57
CA GLU A 338 -19.79 24.61 -7.15
C GLU A 338 -20.80 23.54 -6.72
N PRO A 339 -20.74 22.31 -7.27
CA PRO A 339 -21.72 21.29 -6.94
C PRO A 339 -21.62 20.99 -5.45
N GLU A 340 -22.71 21.23 -4.72
CA GLU A 340 -22.83 20.84 -3.31
C GLU A 340 -22.55 19.33 -3.20
N ALA A 341 -21.54 18.96 -2.40
CA ALA A 341 -21.17 17.58 -2.19
C ALA A 341 -22.30 16.86 -1.43
N GLU A 342 -23.16 16.15 -2.17
CA GLU A 342 -24.23 15.35 -1.60
C GLU A 342 -23.67 14.20 -0.73
N ALA A 343 -24.37 13.93 0.37
CA ALA A 343 -24.08 12.79 1.23
C ALA A 343 -24.27 11.48 0.45
N GLY A 344 -23.25 10.62 0.44
CA GLY A 344 -23.31 9.31 -0.21
C GLY A 344 -23.72 8.23 0.79
N SER A 345 -24.57 7.28 0.38
CA SER A 345 -24.80 6.05 1.15
C SER A 345 -24.62 4.82 0.24
N TYR A 346 -24.15 3.74 0.83
CA TYR A 346 -24.01 2.45 0.14
C TYR A 346 -24.50 1.32 1.04
N ASN A 347 -24.99 0.27 0.42
CA ASN A 347 -25.35 -0.97 1.08
C ASN A 347 -25.15 -2.13 0.12
N PHE A 348 -24.33 -3.10 0.49
CA PHE A 348 -24.10 -4.31 -0.28
C PHE A 348 -24.11 -5.54 0.62
N ALA A 349 -24.73 -6.60 0.12
CA ALA A 349 -24.89 -7.85 0.82
C ALA A 349 -24.50 -9.00 -0.10
N THR A 350 -23.62 -9.88 0.37
CA THR A 350 -23.17 -11.06 -0.37
C THR A 350 -23.50 -12.32 0.42
N PRO A 351 -24.29 -13.25 -0.16
CA PRO A 351 -24.43 -14.58 0.42
C PRO A 351 -23.09 -15.33 0.30
N THR A 352 -22.65 -15.96 1.38
CA THR A 352 -21.43 -16.79 1.41
C THR A 352 -21.78 -18.23 1.81
N PRO A 353 -21.07 -19.25 1.32
CA PRO A 353 -21.27 -20.62 1.80
C PRO A 353 -21.02 -20.70 3.31
N GLY A 354 -22.07 -20.92 4.10
CA GLY A 354 -22.00 -20.94 5.56
C GLY A 354 -22.53 -19.68 6.27
N GLY A 355 -23.02 -18.67 5.54
CA GLY A 355 -23.80 -17.58 6.12
C GLY A 355 -23.91 -16.32 5.27
N PHE A 356 -23.88 -15.15 5.90
CA PHE A 356 -24.20 -13.86 5.27
C PHE A 356 -23.13 -12.82 5.61
N GLN A 357 -22.76 -12.00 4.64
CA GLN A 357 -21.98 -10.78 4.87
C GLN A 357 -22.74 -9.58 4.30
N SER A 358 -22.86 -8.51 5.07
CA SER A 358 -23.43 -7.23 4.66
C SER A 358 -22.53 -6.11 5.10
N GLN A 359 -22.29 -5.16 4.21
CA GLN A 359 -21.60 -3.92 4.54
C GLN A 359 -22.44 -2.74 4.08
N SER A 360 -22.63 -1.79 4.98
CA SER A 360 -23.32 -0.55 4.69
C SER A 360 -22.52 0.62 5.22
N GLY A 361 -22.73 1.78 4.66
CA GLY A 361 -22.04 2.97 5.12
C GLY A 361 -22.62 4.23 4.52
N SER A 362 -22.18 5.35 5.09
CA SER A 362 -22.58 6.67 4.64
C SER A 362 -21.46 7.67 4.88
N THR A 363 -21.32 8.63 3.98
CA THR A 363 -20.51 9.83 4.19
C THR A 363 -21.44 11.02 4.40
N GLY A 364 -21.14 11.84 5.40
CA GLY A 364 -21.81 13.13 5.59
C GLY A 364 -21.45 14.10 4.47
N PRO A 365 -22.22 15.20 4.32
CA PRO A 365 -21.87 16.29 3.41
C PRO A 365 -20.41 16.73 3.64
N GLN A 366 -19.69 16.99 2.56
CA GLN A 366 -18.27 17.39 2.59
C GLN A 366 -17.30 16.33 3.18
N GLY A 367 -17.75 15.09 3.39
CA GLY A 367 -16.90 14.01 3.90
C GLY A 367 -16.51 14.15 5.37
N ASN A 368 -17.15 15.06 6.12
CA ASN A 368 -16.80 15.34 7.51
C ASN A 368 -17.15 14.18 8.45
N ASN A 369 -18.16 13.38 8.13
CA ASN A 369 -18.52 12.19 8.91
C ASN A 369 -18.50 10.96 8.02
N ALA A 370 -18.07 9.82 8.56
CA ALA A 370 -18.12 8.55 7.84
C ALA A 370 -18.61 7.44 8.77
N ASN A 371 -19.62 6.70 8.32
CA ASN A 371 -20.11 5.51 8.99
C ASN A 371 -19.83 4.30 8.11
N ALA A 372 -19.29 3.23 8.71
CA ALA A 372 -19.15 1.93 8.06
C ALA A 372 -19.60 0.84 9.02
N VAL A 373 -20.52 0.01 8.57
CA VAL A 373 -21.05 -1.13 9.31
C VAL A 373 -20.77 -2.37 8.49
N ALA A 374 -20.11 -3.36 9.06
CA ALA A 374 -19.97 -4.68 8.47
C ALA A 374 -20.58 -5.72 9.42
N GLN A 375 -21.45 -6.57 8.91
CA GLN A 375 -22.08 -7.65 9.66
C GLN A 375 -21.87 -8.95 8.91
N GLY A 376 -21.50 -10.02 9.61
CA GLY A 376 -21.54 -11.33 9.02
C GLY A 376 -21.22 -12.48 9.95
N THR A 377 -21.34 -13.68 9.41
CA THR A 377 -20.85 -14.91 10.05
C THR A 377 -19.36 -15.07 9.77
N ASN A 378 -18.54 -15.38 10.79
CA ASN A 378 -17.07 -15.41 10.76
C ASN A 378 -16.37 -14.04 10.98
N SER A 379 -15.64 -13.53 9.98
CA SER A 379 -14.82 -12.33 10.06
C SER A 379 -15.41 -11.23 9.17
N ALA A 380 -16.10 -10.27 9.77
CA ALA A 380 -16.47 -9.01 9.17
C ALA A 380 -15.53 -7.91 9.67
N SER A 381 -15.04 -7.10 8.74
CA SER A 381 -14.23 -5.91 9.00
C SER A 381 -14.89 -4.70 8.34
N ALA A 382 -15.11 -3.64 9.09
CA ALA A 382 -15.48 -2.33 8.57
C ALA A 382 -14.33 -1.37 8.84
N SER A 383 -14.16 -0.41 7.94
CA SER A 383 -13.29 0.74 8.13
C SER A 383 -14.01 1.96 7.59
N SER A 384 -14.00 3.05 8.34
CA SER A 384 -14.46 4.35 7.87
C SER A 384 -13.34 5.38 8.04
N THR A 385 -13.29 6.34 7.13
CA THR A 385 -12.36 7.47 7.18
C THR A 385 -13.17 8.72 6.84
N ALA A 386 -13.10 9.73 7.69
CA ALA A 386 -13.74 11.01 7.49
C ALA A 386 -12.70 12.12 7.54
N GLY A 387 -13.07 13.32 7.09
CA GLY A 387 -12.32 14.56 7.30
C GLY A 387 -12.35 15.00 8.78
N PRO A 388 -12.45 16.30 9.09
CA PRO A 388 -12.33 16.82 10.46
C PRO A 388 -13.47 16.43 11.42
N GLY A 389 -14.43 15.59 11.03
CA GLY A 389 -15.53 15.17 11.90
C GLY A 389 -15.42 13.72 12.38
N GLY A 390 -16.56 13.17 12.80
CA GLY A 390 -16.62 11.89 13.51
C GLY A 390 -16.58 10.68 12.58
N VAL A 391 -15.85 9.65 13.00
CA VAL A 391 -15.85 8.34 12.34
C VAL A 391 -16.59 7.36 13.24
N SER A 392 -17.55 6.63 12.69
CA SER A 392 -18.20 5.49 13.34
C SER A 392 -17.94 4.24 12.51
N THR A 393 -17.36 3.23 13.14
CA THR A 393 -17.12 1.93 12.53
C THR A 393 -17.76 0.87 13.42
N GLN A 394 -18.64 0.04 12.86
CA GLN A 394 -19.25 -1.07 13.58
C GLN A 394 -18.98 -2.38 12.84
N THR A 395 -18.50 -3.39 13.56
CA THR A 395 -18.34 -4.75 13.07
C THR A 395 -19.16 -5.69 13.93
N SER A 396 -20.01 -6.50 13.31
CA SER A 396 -20.77 -7.55 13.99
C SER A 396 -20.40 -8.92 13.44
N ASN A 397 -19.81 -9.76 14.29
CA ASN A 397 -19.41 -11.13 13.97
C ASN A 397 -20.20 -12.09 14.86
N ASP A 398 -21.01 -12.95 14.24
CA ASP A 398 -21.78 -13.98 14.95
C ASP A 398 -22.59 -13.43 16.14
N GLY A 399 -23.21 -12.26 15.94
CA GLY A 399 -24.02 -11.56 16.95
C GLY A 399 -23.22 -10.74 17.98
N THR A 400 -21.89 -10.83 17.98
CA THR A 400 -21.02 -9.98 18.82
C THR A 400 -20.66 -8.71 18.06
N SER A 401 -20.99 -7.54 18.61
CA SER A 401 -20.73 -6.25 17.96
C SER A 401 -19.59 -5.49 18.63
N ASN A 402 -18.65 -5.01 17.82
CA ASN A 402 -17.62 -4.05 18.19
C ASN A 402 -17.96 -2.72 17.51
N GLN A 403 -17.94 -1.63 18.28
CA GLN A 403 -18.14 -0.29 17.76
C GLN A 403 -16.96 0.59 18.16
N LEU A 404 -16.35 1.24 17.17
CA LEU A 404 -15.37 2.29 17.36
C LEU A 404 -16.00 3.60 16.88
N SER A 405 -16.10 4.57 17.78
CA SER A 405 -16.57 5.92 17.43
C SER A 405 -15.56 6.96 17.91
N THR A 406 -15.15 7.85 17.02
CA THR A 406 -14.44 9.08 17.38
C THR A 406 -15.43 10.25 17.34
N ALA A 407 -15.43 11.06 18.39
CA ALA A 407 -16.03 12.38 18.33
C ALA A 407 -15.04 13.32 17.63
N GLY A 408 -15.51 14.01 16.58
CA GLY A 408 -14.77 15.10 15.93
C GLY A 408 -14.83 16.39 16.75
#